data_AF-A0A8E2DPQ5-F1
#
_entry.id   AF-A0A8E2DPQ5-F1
#
_cell.length_a   1.000
_cell.length_b   1.000
_cell.length_c   1.000
_cell.angle_alpha   90.00
_cell.angle_beta   90.00
_cell.angle_gamma   90.00
#
_symmetry.space_group_name_H-M   'P 1'
#
loop_
_entity.id
_entity.type
_entity.pdbx_description
1 polymer ?
#
loop_
_entity_poly.entity_id
_entity_poly.type
_entity_poly.pdbx_seq_one_letter_code
_entity_poly.pdbx_strand_id
1 'polypeptide(L)'
;CRNCNGTGHAARECSKPRGYLNMTCRLCQELGHLANECTNRDKWQCTNCNKAGHKAQECEKPRGYSNLTCRRCQEIGHIADEC
;
A
#
# COMPACT_ATOMS: atom_id res chain seq x y z
N CYS A 1 -10.04 -7.69 10.67
CA CYS A 1 -8.80 -8.47 10.72
C CYS A 1 -8.09 -8.51 9.37
N ARG A 2 -6.87 -7.95 9.26
CA ARG A 2 -6.04 -7.98 8.04
C ARG A 2 -5.37 -9.33 7.74
N ASN A 3 -5.42 -10.29 8.66
CA ASN A 3 -4.87 -11.64 8.48
C ASN A 3 -5.89 -12.62 7.88
N CYS A 4 -7.19 -12.38 8.04
CA CYS A 4 -8.21 -13.33 7.60
C CYS A 4 -9.42 -12.69 6.91
N ASN A 5 -9.34 -11.39 6.63
CA ASN A 5 -10.43 -10.53 6.15
C ASN A 5 -11.73 -10.56 6.99
N GLY A 6 -11.75 -11.23 8.15
CA GLY A 6 -12.89 -11.23 9.05
C GLY A 6 -13.11 -9.89 9.75
N THR A 7 -14.35 -9.54 10.00
CA THR A 7 -14.75 -8.37 10.81
C THR A 7 -14.89 -8.77 12.29
N GLY A 8 -14.86 -7.81 13.22
CA GLY A 8 -15.07 -8.07 14.66
C GLY A 8 -13.83 -8.34 15.52
N HIS A 9 -12.62 -8.37 14.95
CA HIS A 9 -11.37 -8.46 15.72
C HIS A 9 -10.19 -7.78 15.02
N ALA A 10 -9.20 -7.32 15.80
CA ALA A 10 -7.95 -6.83 15.25
C ALA A 10 -7.11 -7.99 14.70
N ALA A 11 -6.22 -7.70 13.74
CA ALA A 11 -5.28 -8.73 13.24
C ALA A 11 -4.39 -9.32 14.34
N ARG A 12 -4.20 -8.58 15.43
CA ARG A 12 -3.43 -9.02 16.58
C ARG A 12 -4.11 -10.15 17.36
N GLU A 13 -5.43 -10.12 17.39
CA GLU A 13 -6.32 -11.03 18.13
C GLU A 13 -6.85 -12.15 17.24
N CYS A 14 -6.30 -12.28 16.02
CA CYS A 14 -6.74 -13.31 15.09
C CYS A 14 -6.19 -14.67 15.49
N SER A 15 -7.09 -15.62 15.74
CA SER A 15 -6.78 -17.01 16.09
C SER A 15 -6.25 -17.82 14.90
N LYS A 16 -6.43 -17.33 13.66
CA LYS A 16 -5.85 -17.98 12.48
C LYS A 16 -4.33 -17.78 12.48
N PRO A 17 -3.54 -18.78 12.06
CA PRO A 17 -2.10 -18.66 11.99
C PRO A 17 -1.73 -17.39 11.21
N ARG A 18 -0.87 -16.58 11.81
CA ARG A 18 -0.25 -15.44 11.12
C ARG A 18 0.71 -16.04 10.11
N GLY A 19 0.26 -16.13 8.86
CA GLY A 19 1.02 -16.76 7.79
C GLY A 19 1.13 -15.82 6.61
N TYR A 20 2.31 -15.77 6.01
CA TYR A 20 2.60 -15.16 4.72
C TYR A 20 1.50 -15.47 3.68
N LEU A 21 0.95 -16.69 3.72
CA LEU A 21 -0.15 -17.18 2.89
C LEU A 21 -1.43 -16.33 2.90
N ASN A 22 -1.79 -15.71 4.03
CA ASN A 22 -3.00 -14.88 4.12
C ASN A 22 -2.71 -13.38 4.11
N MET A 23 -1.44 -12.99 3.95
CA MET A 23 -1.03 -11.59 3.85
C MET A 23 -1.19 -11.12 2.41
N THR A 24 -2.04 -10.12 2.19
CA THR A 24 -2.11 -9.41 0.91
C THR A 24 -0.93 -8.45 0.79
N CYS A 25 -0.10 -8.67 -0.23
CA CYS A 25 0.97 -7.77 -0.60
C CYS A 25 0.40 -6.40 -0.96
N ARG A 26 0.86 -5.36 -0.28
CA ARG A 26 0.36 -4.00 -0.56
C ARG A 26 0.83 -3.45 -1.90
N LEU A 27 1.83 -4.07 -2.54
CA LEU A 27 2.39 -3.62 -3.82
C LEU A 27 1.63 -4.19 -5.02
N CYS A 28 1.36 -5.50 -5.03
CA CYS A 28 0.71 -6.18 -6.16
C CYS A 28 -0.69 -6.74 -5.84
N GLN A 29 -1.15 -6.61 -4.58
CA GLN A 29 -2.43 -7.16 -4.08
C GLN A 29 -2.54 -8.69 -4.11
N GLU A 30 -1.44 -9.41 -4.32
CA GLU A 30 -1.41 -10.88 -4.28
C GLU A 30 -1.14 -11.38 -2.86
N LEU A 31 -1.59 -12.60 -2.57
CA LEU A 31 -1.37 -13.25 -1.29
C LEU A 31 -0.01 -13.99 -1.28
N GLY A 32 0.50 -14.33 -0.09
CA GLY A 32 1.63 -15.24 0.03
C GLY A 32 3.00 -14.60 0.28
N HIS A 33 3.11 -13.27 0.25
CA HIS A 33 4.39 -12.57 0.43
C HIS A 33 4.25 -11.17 1.01
N LEU A 34 5.34 -10.65 1.58
CA LEU A 34 5.43 -9.26 2.03
C LEU A 34 5.73 -8.32 0.86
N ALA A 35 5.36 -7.04 0.99
CA ALA A 35 5.76 -5.99 0.05
C ALA A 35 7.30 -5.95 -0.19
N ASN A 36 8.10 -6.35 0.80
CA ASN A 36 9.55 -6.40 0.66
C ASN A 36 10.03 -7.54 -0.24
N GLU A 37 9.28 -8.63 -0.33
CA GLU A 37 9.57 -9.85 -1.12
C GLU A 37 8.76 -9.90 -2.42
N CYS A 38 7.93 -8.89 -2.69
CA CYS A 38 7.15 -8.79 -3.90
C CYS A 38 8.06 -8.71 -5.12
N THR A 39 7.97 -9.68 -6.01
CA THR A 39 8.62 -9.68 -7.32
C THR A 39 7.86 -8.79 -8.32
N ASN A 40 6.54 -8.66 -8.15
CA ASN A 40 5.66 -7.83 -8.98
C ASN A 40 5.65 -6.34 -8.59
N ARG A 41 6.82 -5.78 -8.26
CA ARG A 41 6.96 -4.37 -7.85
C ARG A 41 6.54 -3.38 -8.93
N ASP A 42 6.60 -3.79 -10.18
CA ASP A 42 6.22 -2.97 -11.33
C ASP A 42 4.73 -2.63 -11.35
N LYS A 43 3.89 -3.39 -10.63
CA LYS A 43 2.47 -3.05 -10.45
C LYS A 43 2.23 -1.93 -9.44
N TRP A 44 3.23 -1.59 -8.61
CA TRP A 44 3.09 -0.53 -7.62
C TRP A 44 3.16 0.85 -8.25
N GLN A 45 2.11 1.64 -8.06
CA GLN A 45 2.07 3.04 -8.47
C GLN A 45 2.74 3.93 -7.42
N CYS A 46 3.65 4.77 -7.86
CA CYS A 46 4.29 5.79 -7.05
C CYS A 46 3.25 6.73 -6.47
N THR A 47 3.19 6.86 -5.15
CA THR A 47 2.22 7.75 -4.48
C THR A 47 2.46 9.23 -4.75
N ASN A 48 3.62 9.61 -5.31
CA ASN A 48 3.94 10.98 -5.68
C ASN A 48 3.60 11.30 -7.15
N CYS A 49 3.36 10.33 -8.02
CA CYS A 49 3.12 10.64 -9.44
C CYS A 49 2.19 9.66 -10.17
N ASN A 50 1.67 8.66 -9.45
CA ASN A 50 0.86 7.53 -9.92
C ASN A 50 1.46 6.69 -11.06
N LYS A 51 2.74 6.88 -11.39
CA LYS A 51 3.45 6.04 -12.36
C LYS A 51 4.03 4.81 -11.67
N ALA A 52 4.01 3.70 -12.39
CA ALA A 52 4.53 2.44 -11.89
C ALA A 52 6.06 2.34 -12.05
N GLY A 53 6.67 1.32 -11.45
CA GLY A 53 8.09 0.98 -11.64
C GLY A 53 9.10 1.72 -10.75
N HIS A 54 8.65 2.57 -9.82
CA HIS A 54 9.54 3.21 -8.83
C HIS A 54 8.82 3.52 -7.52
N LYS A 55 9.59 3.67 -6.42
CA LYS A 55 9.05 4.16 -5.15
C LYS A 55 8.92 5.67 -5.18
N ALA A 56 8.05 6.23 -4.33
CA ALA A 56 7.99 7.68 -4.12
C ALA A 56 9.34 8.30 -3.71
N GLN A 57 10.22 7.49 -3.11
CA GLN A 57 11.57 7.91 -2.78
C GLN A 57 12.47 8.08 -4.02
N GLU A 58 12.26 7.28 -5.05
CA GLU A 58 13.03 7.25 -6.31
C GLU A 58 12.31 8.06 -7.40
N CYS A 59 11.26 8.79 -7.05
CA CYS A 59 10.50 9.59 -7.98
C CYS A 59 11.28 10.85 -8.37
N GLU A 60 11.52 11.04 -9.66
CA GLU A 60 12.15 12.24 -10.22
C GLU A 60 11.30 13.50 -10.05
N LYS A 61 9.97 13.35 -9.90
CA LYS A 61 9.09 14.50 -9.65
C LYS A 61 9.37 15.08 -8.26
N PRO A 62 9.36 16.41 -8.11
CA PRO A 62 9.58 17.05 -6.83
C PRO A 62 8.60 16.46 -5.80
N ARG A 63 9.15 16.02 -4.67
CA ARG A 63 8.36 15.59 -3.51
C ARG A 63 7.69 16.83 -2.95
N GLY A 64 6.39 16.94 -3.16
CA GLY A 64 5.60 18.06 -2.71
C GLY A 64 4.14 17.71 -2.80
N TYR A 65 3.35 18.34 -1.93
CA TYR A 65 1.90 18.20 -1.89
C TYR A 65 1.28 18.30 -3.30
N SER A 66 1.82 19.13 -4.18
CA SER A 66 1.38 19.34 -5.56
C SER A 66 1.23 18.08 -6.42
N ASN A 67 2.03 17.03 -6.21
CA ASN A 67 1.89 15.77 -6.96
C ASN A 67 1.39 14.60 -6.10
N LEU A 68 1.25 14.82 -4.79
CA LEU A 68 0.79 13.80 -3.87
C LEU A 68 -0.72 13.64 -4.02
N THR A 69 -1.15 12.45 -4.44
CA THR A 69 -2.56 12.09 -4.49
C THR A 69 -3.03 11.55 -3.13
N CYS A 70 -4.05 12.17 -2.57
CA CYS A 70 -4.71 11.74 -1.36
C CYS A 70 -5.37 10.37 -1.57
N ARG A 71 -5.03 9.39 -0.73
CA ARG A 71 -5.62 8.04 -0.83
C ARG A 71 -7.06 7.94 -0.33
N ARG A 72 -7.60 9.00 0.28
CA ARG A 72 -8.99 9.05 0.77
C ARG A 72 -9.94 9.62 -0.28
N CYS A 73 -9.63 10.79 -0.85
CA CYS A 73 -10.48 11.50 -1.81
C CYS A 73 -9.95 11.51 -3.25
N GLN A 74 -8.74 11.00 -3.50
CA GLN A 74 -8.09 10.94 -4.82
C GLN A 74 -7.72 12.30 -5.43
N GLU A 75 -7.84 13.38 -4.66
CA GLU A 75 -7.37 14.71 -5.03
C GLU A 75 -5.86 14.86 -4.82
N ILE A 76 -5.21 15.70 -5.61
CA ILE A 76 -3.81 16.06 -5.43
C ILE A 76 -3.68 17.27 -4.49
N GLY A 77 -2.52 17.48 -3.88
CA GLY A 77 -2.26 18.71 -3.11
C GLY A 77 -2.27 18.55 -1.60
N HIS A 78 -2.52 17.35 -1.04
CA HIS A 78 -2.57 17.13 0.40
C HIS A 78 -2.32 15.66 0.79
N ILE A 79 -1.95 15.41 2.05
CA ILE A 79 -1.84 14.06 2.64
C ILE A 79 -3.22 13.60 3.15
N ALA A 80 -3.42 12.29 3.29
CA ALA A 80 -4.71 11.72 3.75
C ALA A 80 -5.12 12.16 5.17
N ASP A 81 -4.19 12.66 5.99
CA ASP A 81 -4.46 13.19 7.34
C ASP A 81 -4.99 14.64 7.30
N GLU A 82 -4.70 15.37 6.22
CA GLU A 82 -5.21 16.72 5.94
C GLU A 82 -6.48 16.69 5.07
N CYS A 83 -7.00 15.48 4.79
CA CYS A 83 -8.21 15.24 4.00
C CYS A 83 -9.48 15.16 4.85
#